data_AF-A0A0F5ZNC9-F1
#
_entry.id   AF-A0A0F5ZNC9-F1
#
_cell.length_a   1.000
_cell.length_b   1.000
_cell.length_c   1.000
_cell.angle_alpha   90.00
_cell.angle_beta   90.00
_cell.angle_gamma   90.00
#
_symmetry.space_group_name_H-M   'P 1'
#
loop_
_entity.id
_entity.type
_entity.pdbx_description
1 polymer ?
#
loop_
_entity_poly.entity_id
_entity_poly.type
_entity_poly.pdbx_seq_one_letter_code
_entity_poly.pdbx_strand_id
1 'polypeptide(L)'
;MAVRANQNLDLAGSAQAAQMQLDAGGTLTLADTVKSAGSIALAAAQVQNRAQVTAGAGLAVRADTLAQDKGARLGAQVLDVQARQVDNAGLLLGNQGVRMQAAQLHNAGQLYSDADVELDAASIDNEGIIGAGANLRAAADRITQLKGAELSAGGLLKVQARQQLDNAGRILSEQALELSAGGVDNQGTLEARQATLTVDRLRNSGTLQAVDLLALKSNARIDNDTTGSIQGGKGLQVDADVLDNAGIIGSAADARLSVATLDNRNRLEAGGTLTLQGGVLHQQAAATALARVLAVDVQKVINDGRLHGQQAMDLRTTELSNSGVIYGRDRSQLRTTTLDNAGVIASDGALDVRTDALHNRAGGNLSSAQSLQLDAVTLDNAGNVFAKGALTAKADVIDNRGDLYGAGDVDVTVRDSLDNQGSLVAGQTLQVRGRTLRSEGELGSERGNVQLSSDQALVLGGRTLAAGTLTAHAGGSLEQSGKVLRSRASCCPPMPA
;
A
#
# COMPACT_ATOMS: atom_id res chain seq x y z
N MET A 1 27.13 29.84 45.05
CA MET A 1 26.09 30.76 45.55
C MET A 1 24.85 29.93 45.82
N ALA A 2 24.32 30.00 47.04
CA ALA A 2 23.07 29.35 47.40
C ALA A 2 22.14 30.42 47.97
N VAL A 3 20.93 30.54 47.42
CA VAL A 3 19.90 31.48 47.88
C VAL A 3 18.62 30.71 48.07
N ARG A 4 17.98 30.93 49.22
CA ARG A 4 16.71 30.29 49.57
C ARG A 4 15.73 31.33 50.07
N ALA A 5 14.53 31.35 49.49
CA ALA A 5 13.41 32.17 49.93
C ALA A 5 12.21 31.28 50.26
N ASN A 6 11.50 31.55 51.35
CA ASN A 6 10.30 30.80 51.73
C ASN A 6 9.08 31.16 50.87
N GLN A 7 9.10 32.31 50.20
CA GLN A 7 8.07 32.77 49.27
C GLN A 7 8.72 32.99 47.90
N ASN A 8 8.65 34.21 47.36
CA ASN A 8 9.22 34.55 46.07
C ASN A 8 10.71 34.89 46.18
N LEU A 9 11.44 34.60 45.10
CA LEU A 9 12.81 35.02 44.89
C LEU A 9 12.90 35.72 43.53
N ASP A 10 13.10 37.04 43.54
CA ASP A 10 13.21 37.84 42.32
C ASP A 10 14.68 38.21 42.08
N LEU A 11 15.29 37.62 41.04
CA LEU A 11 16.59 38.05 40.52
C LEU A 11 16.38 39.07 39.40
N ALA A 12 16.29 40.34 39.80
CA ALA A 12 16.08 41.47 38.90
C ALA A 12 17.34 41.94 38.13
N GLY A 13 18.51 41.34 38.36
CA GLY A 13 19.77 41.74 37.73
C GLY A 13 20.70 40.57 37.47
N SER A 14 21.89 40.89 36.95
CA SER A 14 22.88 39.89 36.57
C SER A 14 23.51 39.16 37.78
N ALA A 15 23.51 37.83 37.75
CA ALA A 15 24.12 36.98 38.78
C ALA A 15 25.17 36.04 38.17
N GLN A 16 26.35 35.98 38.81
CA GLN A 16 27.45 35.12 38.36
C GLN A 16 28.10 34.37 39.54
N ALA A 17 28.24 33.05 39.43
CA ALA A 17 28.88 32.22 40.45
C ALA A 17 29.53 30.95 39.87
N ALA A 18 30.52 30.36 40.56
CA ALA A 18 31.11 29.09 40.11
C ALA A 18 30.11 27.92 40.09
N GLN A 19 29.16 27.93 41.04
CA GLN A 19 27.99 27.05 41.10
C GLN A 19 26.82 27.85 41.69
N MET A 20 25.58 27.53 41.33
CA MET A 20 24.39 28.23 41.81
C MET A 20 23.26 27.27 42.21
N GLN A 21 22.63 27.56 43.34
CA GLN A 21 21.38 26.93 43.77
C GLN A 21 20.41 28.06 44.18
N LEU A 22 19.26 28.13 43.51
CA LEU A 22 18.22 29.13 43.74
C LEU A 22 16.92 28.40 44.09
N ASP A 23 16.50 28.52 45.34
CA ASP A 23 15.31 27.86 45.87
C ASP A 23 14.27 28.90 46.31
N ALA A 24 13.04 28.78 45.84
CA ALA A 24 11.89 29.61 46.23
C ALA A 24 10.70 28.73 46.64
N GLY A 25 9.96 29.10 47.69
CA GLY A 25 8.71 28.41 48.04
C GLY A 25 7.55 28.76 47.09
N GLY A 26 7.60 29.95 46.48
CA GLY A 26 6.62 30.47 45.53
C GLY A 26 7.22 30.62 44.14
N THR A 27 7.31 31.85 43.65
CA THR A 27 7.85 32.16 42.32
C THR A 27 9.35 32.49 42.37
N LEU A 28 10.13 31.86 41.51
CA LEU A 28 11.49 32.25 41.15
C LEU A 28 11.45 33.02 39.83
N THR A 29 11.66 34.33 39.88
CA THR A 29 11.70 35.20 38.69
C THR A 29 13.15 35.50 38.31
N LEU A 30 13.52 35.24 37.05
CA LEU A 30 14.84 35.55 36.50
C LEU A 30 14.65 36.56 35.36
N ALA A 31 15.22 37.77 35.46
CA ALA A 31 14.89 38.87 34.53
C ALA A 31 16.04 39.35 33.61
N ASP A 32 17.28 38.92 33.85
CA ASP A 32 18.46 39.48 33.15
C ASP A 32 19.48 38.39 32.75
N THR A 33 20.67 38.32 33.35
CA THR A 33 21.67 37.27 33.06
C THR A 33 21.95 36.44 34.29
N VAL A 34 21.88 35.10 34.18
CA VAL A 34 22.26 34.19 35.27
C VAL A 34 23.31 33.22 34.75
N LYS A 35 24.55 33.36 35.20
CA LYS A 35 25.69 32.60 34.65
C LYS A 35 26.39 31.78 35.72
N SER A 36 26.70 30.53 35.39
CA SER A 36 27.60 29.71 36.18
C SER A 36 28.66 29.02 35.33
N ALA A 37 29.89 28.94 35.84
CA ALA A 37 30.95 28.13 35.23
C ALA A 37 30.73 26.63 35.47
N GLY A 38 30.02 26.26 36.52
CA GLY A 38 29.61 24.90 36.86
C GLY A 38 28.11 24.73 36.71
N SER A 39 27.47 24.08 37.69
CA SER A 39 26.04 23.77 37.63
C SER A 39 25.15 24.86 38.22
N ILE A 40 23.92 24.94 37.70
CA ILE A 40 22.81 25.74 38.25
C ILE A 40 21.67 24.78 38.62
N ALA A 41 21.13 24.92 39.83
CA ALA A 41 19.90 24.29 40.26
C ALA A 41 18.84 25.35 40.56
N LEU A 42 17.67 25.22 39.93
CA LEU A 42 16.49 26.07 40.13
C LEU A 42 15.39 25.22 40.75
N ALA A 43 14.85 25.60 41.91
CA ALA A 43 13.72 24.93 42.53
C ALA A 43 12.67 25.94 42.99
N ALA A 44 11.44 25.84 42.49
CA ALA A 44 10.34 26.72 42.89
C ALA A 44 8.98 26.11 42.58
N ALA A 45 7.89 26.58 43.20
CA ALA A 45 6.55 26.23 42.70
C ALA A 45 6.37 26.74 41.26
N GLN A 46 6.85 27.94 40.98
CA GLN A 46 6.82 28.57 39.66
C GLN A 46 8.20 29.10 39.31
N VAL A 47 8.77 28.69 38.19
CA VAL A 47 9.98 29.30 37.62
C VAL A 47 9.56 30.16 36.42
N GLN A 48 9.75 31.47 36.51
CA GLN A 48 9.52 32.42 35.43
C GLN A 48 10.86 32.88 34.87
N ASN A 49 11.26 32.31 33.74
CA ASN A 49 12.49 32.69 33.07
C ASN A 49 12.24 33.73 31.98
N ARG A 50 12.70 34.95 32.24
CA ARG A 50 12.85 36.03 31.25
C ARG A 50 14.33 36.32 30.93
N ALA A 51 15.23 35.54 31.52
CA ALA A 51 16.67 35.77 31.53
C ALA A 51 17.42 34.94 30.49
N GLN A 52 18.69 35.29 30.29
CA GLN A 52 19.72 34.42 29.72
C GLN A 52 20.37 33.61 30.84
N VAL A 53 19.88 32.40 31.07
CA VAL A 53 20.44 31.47 32.06
C VAL A 53 21.41 30.52 31.36
N THR A 54 22.67 30.50 31.80
CA THR A 54 23.71 29.62 31.22
C THR A 54 24.55 28.94 32.31
N ALA A 55 24.55 27.62 32.31
CA ALA A 55 25.43 26.78 33.13
C ALA A 55 26.56 26.18 32.28
N GLY A 56 27.80 26.21 32.78
CA GLY A 56 28.94 25.58 32.13
C GLY A 56 28.97 24.06 32.26
N ALA A 57 28.22 23.51 33.22
CA ALA A 57 27.98 22.07 33.40
C ALA A 57 26.49 21.75 33.28
N GLY A 58 25.83 21.34 34.37
CA GLY A 58 24.41 20.96 34.37
C GLY A 58 23.47 22.10 34.78
N LEU A 59 22.29 22.17 34.18
CA LEU A 59 21.17 23.02 34.63
C LEU A 59 19.99 22.13 35.00
N ALA A 60 19.64 22.10 36.28
CA ALA A 60 18.49 21.35 36.79
C ALA A 60 17.36 22.32 37.15
N VAL A 61 16.16 22.06 36.64
CA VAL A 61 14.95 22.81 36.98
C VAL A 61 13.94 21.87 37.61
N ARG A 62 13.49 22.18 38.83
CA ARG A 62 12.40 21.49 39.52
C ARG A 62 11.29 22.47 39.83
N ALA A 63 10.11 22.30 39.22
CA ALA A 63 8.99 23.20 39.48
C ALA A 63 7.61 22.56 39.32
N ASP A 64 6.55 23.21 39.78
CA ASP A 64 5.20 22.83 39.30
C ASP A 64 4.99 23.40 37.90
N THR A 65 5.41 24.64 37.66
CA THR A 65 5.41 25.24 36.33
C THR A 65 6.75 25.89 36.01
N LEU A 66 7.27 25.60 34.83
CA LEU A 66 8.33 26.35 34.18
C LEU A 66 7.73 27.17 33.04
N ALA A 67 7.73 28.50 33.18
CA ALA A 67 7.37 29.42 32.11
C ALA A 67 8.63 30.09 31.59
N GLN A 68 8.90 29.93 30.29
CA GLN A 68 10.02 30.57 29.62
C GLN A 68 9.52 31.55 28.55
N ASP A 69 9.80 32.83 28.77
CA ASP A 69 9.35 33.91 27.89
C ASP A 69 10.07 33.88 26.54
N LYS A 70 9.46 34.53 25.55
CA LYS A 70 10.07 34.72 24.24
C LYS A 70 11.40 35.47 24.38
N GLY A 71 12.45 34.92 23.77
CA GLY A 71 13.81 35.47 23.83
C GLY A 71 14.60 35.06 25.08
N ALA A 72 13.98 34.45 26.09
CA ALA A 72 14.67 33.89 27.23
C ALA A 72 15.37 32.56 26.89
N ARG A 73 16.34 32.18 27.71
CA ARG A 73 17.17 30.99 27.50
C ARG A 73 17.44 30.24 28.80
N LEU A 74 17.34 28.92 28.76
CA LEU A 74 17.94 27.98 29.70
C LEU A 74 18.96 27.13 28.92
N GLY A 75 20.24 27.41 29.11
CA GLY A 75 21.34 26.75 28.38
C GLY A 75 22.33 26.05 29.29
N ALA A 76 22.72 24.83 28.94
CA ALA A 76 23.73 24.05 29.67
C ALA A 76 24.45 23.02 28.79
N GLN A 77 25.43 22.30 29.34
CA GLN A 77 25.89 21.05 28.72
C GLN A 77 24.77 20.02 28.83
N VAL A 78 24.23 19.81 30.02
CA VAL A 78 23.07 18.95 30.24
C VAL A 78 21.96 19.77 30.88
N LEU A 79 20.78 19.74 30.27
CA LEU A 79 19.58 20.39 30.79
C LEU A 79 18.60 19.32 31.27
N ASP A 80 18.33 19.28 32.57
CA ASP A 80 17.35 18.38 33.17
C ASP A 80 16.17 19.19 33.73
N VAL A 81 14.97 18.97 33.19
CA VAL A 81 13.73 19.66 33.61
C VAL A 81 12.76 18.65 34.19
N GLN A 82 12.33 18.88 35.42
CA GLN A 82 11.25 18.16 36.07
C GLN A 82 10.17 19.16 36.46
N ALA A 83 9.07 19.20 35.72
CA ALA A 83 7.97 20.09 36.08
C ALA A 83 6.60 19.57 35.69
N ARG A 84 5.54 19.85 36.46
CA ARG A 84 4.19 19.43 36.05
C ARG A 84 3.80 20.09 34.71
N GLN A 85 4.10 21.36 34.52
CA GLN A 85 3.81 22.11 33.30
C GLN A 85 5.06 22.84 32.81
N VAL A 86 5.34 22.75 31.52
CA VAL A 86 6.42 23.48 30.85
C VAL A 86 5.83 24.27 29.70
N ASP A 87 5.89 25.59 29.78
CA ASP A 87 5.49 26.51 28.72
C ASP A 87 6.76 27.19 28.17
N ASN A 88 7.23 26.74 27.01
CA ASN A 88 8.44 27.25 26.39
C ASN A 88 8.14 28.10 25.16
N ALA A 89 8.35 29.41 25.27
CA ALA A 89 8.37 30.34 24.13
C ALA A 89 9.79 30.81 23.74
N GLY A 90 10.81 30.41 24.52
CA GLY A 90 12.22 30.77 24.34
C GLY A 90 13.09 29.62 23.84
N LEU A 91 14.34 29.57 24.31
CA LEU A 91 15.29 28.51 23.95
C LEU A 91 15.63 27.64 25.17
N LEU A 92 15.32 26.36 25.09
CA LEU A 92 15.85 25.31 25.96
C LEU A 92 17.00 24.62 25.21
N LEU A 93 18.22 24.71 25.73
CA LEU A 93 19.41 24.17 25.07
C LEU A 93 20.24 23.31 26.02
N GLY A 94 20.51 22.08 25.61
CA GLY A 94 21.49 21.20 26.25
C GLY A 94 22.50 20.70 25.22
N ASN A 95 23.76 21.15 25.23
CA ASN A 95 24.74 20.77 24.20
C ASN A 95 25.07 19.26 24.18
N GLN A 96 25.02 18.60 25.33
CA GLN A 96 25.28 17.16 25.53
C GLN A 96 24.02 16.39 25.92
N GLY A 97 22.88 17.06 26.03
CA GLY A 97 21.58 16.42 26.15
C GLY A 97 20.53 17.27 26.85
N VAL A 98 19.28 17.00 26.54
CA VAL A 98 18.11 17.50 27.27
C VAL A 98 17.30 16.33 27.78
N ARG A 99 16.96 16.32 29.07
CA ARG A 99 15.96 15.40 29.64
C ARG A 99 14.83 16.21 30.24
N MET A 100 13.60 15.83 29.91
CA MET A 100 12.41 16.48 30.42
C MET A 100 11.40 15.46 30.90
N GLN A 101 10.94 15.64 32.13
CA GLN A 101 9.79 14.95 32.70
C GLN A 101 8.72 15.98 33.01
N ALA A 102 7.56 15.85 32.37
CA ALA A 102 6.44 16.73 32.62
C ALA A 102 5.07 16.04 32.64
N ALA A 103 4.03 16.72 33.10
CA ALA A 103 2.67 16.30 32.75
C ALA A 103 2.28 16.92 31.41
N GLN A 104 2.55 18.21 31.21
CA GLN A 104 2.26 18.93 29.98
C GLN A 104 3.48 19.71 29.51
N LEU A 105 3.84 19.53 28.25
CA LEU A 105 4.83 20.35 27.54
C LEU A 105 4.13 21.12 26.42
N HIS A 106 4.11 22.44 26.53
CA HIS A 106 3.82 23.35 25.43
C HIS A 106 5.12 23.97 24.92
N ASN A 107 5.45 23.73 23.65
CA ASN A 107 6.66 24.27 23.03
C ASN A 107 6.30 25.16 21.84
N ALA A 108 6.27 26.47 22.05
CA ALA A 108 6.16 27.50 21.02
C ALA A 108 7.52 28.09 20.60
N GLY A 109 8.59 27.76 21.33
CA GLY A 109 9.96 28.17 21.07
C GLY A 109 10.82 27.06 20.46
N GLN A 110 12.04 26.94 20.97
CA GLN A 110 13.00 25.91 20.58
C GLN A 110 13.41 25.08 21.79
N LEU A 111 13.39 23.76 21.64
CA LEU A 111 14.00 22.79 22.53
C LEU A 111 15.00 21.98 21.71
N TYR A 112 16.30 22.13 22.02
CA TYR A 112 17.34 21.58 21.17
C TYR A 112 18.53 20.98 21.94
N SER A 113 19.14 19.97 21.34
CA SER A 113 20.44 19.43 21.73
C SER A 113 21.29 19.09 20.50
N ASP A 114 22.61 19.31 20.56
CA ASP A 114 23.53 18.72 19.56
C ASP A 114 23.67 17.19 19.75
N ALA A 115 23.29 16.68 20.92
CA ALA A 115 23.29 15.27 21.28
C ALA A 115 21.84 14.75 21.38
N ASP A 116 21.49 14.08 22.49
CA ASP A 116 20.18 13.43 22.64
C ASP A 116 19.14 14.35 23.31
N VAL A 117 17.88 14.24 22.87
CA VAL A 117 16.71 14.82 23.54
C VAL A 117 15.79 13.71 24.01
N GLU A 118 15.46 13.71 25.30
CA GLU A 118 14.53 12.77 25.91
C GLU A 118 13.38 13.51 26.58
N LEU A 119 12.17 13.30 26.07
CA LEU A 119 10.94 13.89 26.59
C LEU A 119 10.01 12.77 27.08
N ASP A 120 9.58 12.88 28.33
CA ASP A 120 8.54 12.06 28.93
C ASP A 120 7.47 12.98 29.50
N ALA A 121 6.29 12.99 28.86
CA ALA A 121 5.17 13.81 29.27
C ALA A 121 3.85 13.03 29.27
N ALA A 122 2.77 13.58 29.83
CA ALA A 122 1.43 13.07 29.52
C ALA A 122 0.93 13.67 28.19
N SER A 123 1.20 14.95 27.92
CA SER A 123 0.95 15.60 26.65
C SER A 123 2.13 16.44 26.16
N ILE A 124 2.37 16.40 24.84
CA ILE A 124 3.32 17.28 24.14
C ILE A 124 2.55 18.03 23.06
N ASP A 125 2.42 19.34 23.20
CA ASP A 125 1.88 20.24 22.19
C ASP A 125 3.04 21.07 21.62
N ASN A 126 3.42 20.80 20.38
CA ASN A 126 4.52 21.48 19.71
C ASN A 126 4.03 22.43 18.63
N GLU A 127 4.38 23.71 18.79
CA GLU A 127 4.17 24.80 17.84
C GLU A 127 5.49 25.32 17.25
N GLY A 128 6.62 25.00 17.90
CA GLY A 128 7.96 25.40 17.48
C GLY A 128 8.83 24.23 17.03
N ILE A 129 10.09 24.22 17.45
CA ILE A 129 11.07 23.20 17.07
C ILE A 129 11.45 22.39 18.31
N ILE A 130 11.39 21.07 18.18
CA ILE A 130 12.02 20.13 19.10
C ILE A 130 12.99 19.29 18.27
N GLY A 131 14.30 19.45 18.51
CA GLY A 131 15.33 18.86 17.66
C GLY A 131 16.49 18.25 18.43
N ALA A 132 17.07 17.18 17.88
CA ALA A 132 18.29 16.54 18.39
C ALA A 132 19.30 16.32 17.25
N GLY A 133 20.56 16.68 17.46
CA GLY A 133 21.64 16.36 16.54
C GLY A 133 21.94 14.85 16.49
N ALA A 134 21.77 14.14 17.60
CA ALA A 134 21.83 12.69 17.69
C ALA A 134 20.42 12.10 17.73
N ASN A 135 19.98 11.53 18.86
CA ASN A 135 18.70 10.82 18.94
C ASN A 135 17.65 11.64 19.69
N LEU A 136 16.39 11.49 19.29
CA LEU A 136 15.27 12.09 19.98
C LEU A 136 14.28 11.00 20.40
N ARG A 137 13.91 10.97 21.69
CA ARG A 137 12.77 10.20 22.19
C ARG A 137 11.69 11.15 22.70
N ALA A 138 10.51 11.11 22.10
CA ALA A 138 9.32 11.78 22.59
C ALA A 138 8.27 10.74 23.00
N ALA A 139 8.01 10.60 24.30
CA ALA A 139 6.94 9.76 24.80
C ALA A 139 5.87 10.57 25.51
N ALA A 140 4.61 10.35 25.12
CA ALA A 140 3.44 10.89 25.78
C ALA A 140 2.20 10.02 25.58
N ASP A 141 1.10 10.35 26.26
CA ASP A 141 -0.20 9.79 25.89
C ASP A 141 -0.70 10.42 24.60
N ARG A 142 -0.57 11.75 24.48
CA ARG A 142 -0.91 12.51 23.29
C ARG A 142 0.22 13.40 22.83
N ILE A 143 0.50 13.38 21.53
CA ILE A 143 1.46 14.28 20.89
C ILE A 143 0.70 15.05 19.80
N THR A 144 0.72 16.38 19.87
CA THR A 144 0.19 17.25 18.83
C THR A 144 1.30 18.08 18.23
N GLN A 145 1.52 17.90 16.94
CA GLN A 145 2.50 18.60 16.14
C GLN A 145 1.75 19.59 15.24
N LEU A 146 1.70 20.85 15.64
CA LEU A 146 0.90 21.87 14.96
C LEU A 146 1.51 22.25 13.60
N LYS A 147 0.73 22.98 12.81
CA LYS A 147 1.18 23.46 11.50
C LYS A 147 2.41 24.34 11.64
N GLY A 148 3.45 24.03 10.86
CA GLY A 148 4.73 24.77 10.84
C GLY A 148 5.70 24.35 11.93
N ALA A 149 5.29 23.48 12.84
CA ALA A 149 6.11 22.98 13.91
C ALA A 149 6.90 21.73 13.46
N GLU A 150 8.04 21.48 14.10
CA GLU A 150 9.00 20.44 13.72
C GLU A 150 9.43 19.59 14.93
N LEU A 151 9.42 18.27 14.74
CA LEU A 151 10.06 17.27 15.59
C LEU A 151 11.12 16.53 14.77
N SER A 152 12.41 16.72 15.07
CA SER A 152 13.49 16.21 14.21
C SER A 152 14.68 15.60 14.95
N ALA A 153 15.32 14.61 14.32
CA ALA A 153 16.56 14.00 14.80
C ALA A 153 17.55 13.71 13.66
N GLY A 154 18.84 13.96 13.88
CA GLY A 154 19.91 13.54 12.96
C GLY A 154 20.18 12.03 12.99
N GLY A 155 19.80 11.35 14.06
CA GLY A 155 19.88 9.90 14.25
C GLY A 155 18.51 9.25 14.33
N LEU A 156 18.29 8.44 15.37
CA LEU A 156 17.00 7.81 15.63
C LEU A 156 16.00 8.83 16.19
N LEU A 157 14.85 8.95 15.55
CA LEU A 157 13.67 9.60 16.11
C LEU A 157 12.69 8.53 16.60
N LYS A 158 12.46 8.47 17.90
CA LYS A 158 11.49 7.59 18.53
C LYS A 158 10.29 8.37 19.06
N VAL A 159 9.12 8.13 18.48
CA VAL A 159 7.85 8.77 18.86
C VAL A 159 6.92 7.72 19.46
N GLN A 160 6.53 7.92 20.72
CA GLN A 160 5.67 6.99 21.46
C GLN A 160 4.44 7.74 21.98
N ALA A 161 3.31 7.66 21.27
CA ALA A 161 2.06 8.31 21.64
C ALA A 161 1.02 7.27 22.08
N ARG A 162 0.90 6.98 23.37
CA ARG A 162 0.10 5.83 23.86
C ARG A 162 -1.35 5.85 23.37
N GLN A 163 -1.93 7.04 23.18
CA GLN A 163 -3.29 7.22 22.69
C GLN A 163 -3.32 7.76 21.27
N GLN A 164 -2.75 8.95 21.02
CA GLN A 164 -2.94 9.66 19.76
C GLN A 164 -1.73 10.52 19.39
N LEU A 165 -1.35 10.45 18.11
CA LEU A 165 -0.46 11.41 17.47
C LEU A 165 -1.25 12.20 16.41
N ASP A 166 -1.34 13.51 16.59
CA ASP A 166 -1.91 14.43 15.61
C ASP A 166 -0.75 15.21 14.96
N ASN A 167 -0.47 14.94 13.68
CA ASN A 167 0.61 15.60 12.95
C ASN A 167 0.09 16.47 11.82
N ALA A 168 0.11 17.79 12.02
CA ALA A 168 -0.10 18.81 10.99
C ALA A 168 1.21 19.52 10.57
N GLY A 169 2.33 19.21 11.26
CA GLY A 169 3.66 19.77 11.02
C GLY A 169 4.60 18.78 10.35
N ARG A 170 5.87 18.79 10.78
CA ARG A 170 6.95 17.93 10.25
C ARG A 170 7.49 17.02 11.35
N ILE A 171 7.62 15.74 11.04
CA ILE A 171 8.30 14.74 11.87
C ILE A 171 9.39 14.11 10.99
N LEU A 172 10.66 14.34 11.34
CA LEU A 172 11.79 14.09 10.44
C LEU A 172 12.90 13.28 11.11
N SER A 173 13.47 12.32 10.39
CA SER A 173 14.72 11.67 10.80
C SER A 173 15.68 11.50 9.63
N GLU A 174 16.96 11.83 9.84
CA GLU A 174 17.98 11.59 8.82
C GLU A 174 18.38 10.10 8.71
N GLN A 175 18.08 9.27 9.71
CA GLN A 175 18.43 7.84 9.75
C GLN A 175 17.23 6.92 9.91
N ALA A 176 16.57 6.95 11.07
CA ALA A 176 15.49 6.03 11.40
C ALA A 176 14.38 6.72 12.19
N LEU A 177 13.14 6.49 11.77
CA LEU A 177 11.94 6.82 12.53
C LEU A 177 11.31 5.54 13.08
N GLU A 178 11.19 5.47 14.40
CA GLU A 178 10.38 4.47 15.11
C GLU A 178 9.16 5.15 15.73
N LEU A 179 7.97 4.80 15.26
CA LEU A 179 6.72 5.40 15.73
C LEU A 179 5.80 4.29 16.25
N SER A 180 5.38 4.44 17.52
CA SER A 180 4.34 3.60 18.11
C SER A 180 3.20 4.47 18.64
N ALA A 181 1.97 4.22 18.21
CA ALA A 181 0.81 4.97 18.70
C ALA A 181 -0.51 4.17 18.70
N GLY A 182 -1.49 4.58 19.52
CA GLY A 182 -2.86 4.06 19.39
C GLY A 182 -3.46 4.50 18.05
N GLY A 183 -3.72 5.79 17.91
CA GLY A 183 -4.12 6.42 16.65
C GLY A 183 -3.08 7.40 16.12
N VAL A 184 -3.03 7.55 14.80
CA VAL A 184 -2.27 8.58 14.10
C VAL A 184 -3.21 9.30 13.13
N ASP A 185 -3.32 10.61 13.25
CA ASP A 185 -3.84 11.49 12.20
C ASP A 185 -2.66 12.27 11.60
N ASN A 186 -2.27 11.91 10.38
CA ASN A 186 -1.20 12.58 9.65
C ASN A 186 -1.76 13.44 8.53
N GLN A 187 -1.77 14.76 8.76
CA GLN A 187 -2.11 15.80 7.78
C GLN A 187 -0.87 16.51 7.25
N GLY A 188 0.26 16.41 7.96
CA GLY A 188 1.56 16.98 7.63
C GLY A 188 2.51 15.97 6.99
N THR A 189 3.77 16.03 7.41
CA THR A 189 4.86 15.21 6.85
C THR A 189 5.49 14.34 7.92
N LEU A 190 5.63 13.04 7.62
CA LEU A 190 6.53 12.11 8.29
C LEU A 190 7.54 11.61 7.25
N GLU A 191 8.79 11.98 7.42
CA GLU A 191 9.88 11.64 6.49
C GLU A 191 11.07 11.06 7.25
N ALA A 192 11.60 9.94 6.76
CA ALA A 192 12.83 9.38 7.28
C ALA A 192 13.66 8.71 6.19
N ARG A 193 14.93 8.39 6.49
CA ARG A 193 15.65 7.44 5.64
C ARG A 193 15.03 6.04 5.74
N GLN A 194 14.82 5.52 6.94
CA GLN A 194 14.05 4.29 7.20
C GLN A 194 12.95 4.58 8.22
N ALA A 195 11.75 4.05 8.02
CA ALA A 195 10.63 4.27 8.92
C ALA A 195 9.96 2.96 9.30
N THR A 196 9.70 2.78 10.60
CA THR A 196 8.91 1.68 11.16
C THR A 196 7.80 2.26 12.03
N LEU A 197 6.56 2.05 11.59
CA LEU A 197 5.34 2.52 12.26
C LEU A 197 4.57 1.30 12.78
N THR A 198 4.23 1.28 14.07
CA THR A 198 3.32 0.30 14.67
C THR A 198 2.17 1.04 15.34
N VAL A 199 0.98 0.94 14.78
CA VAL A 199 -0.19 1.73 15.22
C VAL A 199 -1.43 0.85 15.37
N ASP A 200 -2.46 1.28 16.09
CA ASP A 200 -3.76 0.62 16.00
C ASP A 200 -4.54 1.15 14.79
N ARG A 201 -4.61 2.48 14.64
CA ARG A 201 -5.24 3.13 13.48
C ARG A 201 -4.36 4.24 12.90
N LEU A 202 -4.37 4.35 11.57
CA LEU A 202 -3.75 5.43 10.84
C LEU A 202 -4.77 6.08 9.92
N ARG A 203 -4.96 7.38 10.04
CA ARG A 203 -5.53 8.24 9.00
C ARG A 203 -4.40 9.06 8.41
N ASN A 204 -4.20 8.95 7.10
CA ASN A 204 -3.18 9.71 6.38
C ASN A 204 -3.83 10.56 5.29
N SER A 205 -3.79 11.88 5.47
CA SER A 205 -4.15 12.87 4.45
C SER A 205 -2.95 13.73 4.02
N GLY A 206 -1.77 13.50 4.60
CA GLY A 206 -0.49 14.11 4.25
C GLY A 206 0.50 13.09 3.65
N THR A 207 1.77 13.22 4.01
CA THR A 207 2.87 12.39 3.50
C THR A 207 3.45 11.49 4.58
N LEU A 208 3.55 10.19 4.28
CA LEU A 208 4.43 9.23 4.95
C LEU A 208 5.47 8.75 3.93
N GLN A 209 6.74 9.06 4.14
CA GLN A 209 7.80 8.68 3.20
C GLN A 209 9.05 8.13 3.90
N ALA A 210 9.59 7.06 3.33
CA ALA A 210 10.93 6.59 3.65
C ALA A 210 11.80 6.46 2.39
N VAL A 211 13.07 6.86 2.48
CA VAL A 211 14.02 6.74 1.36
C VAL A 211 14.40 5.28 1.07
N ASP A 212 14.62 4.49 2.13
CA ASP A 212 14.96 3.08 2.04
C ASP A 212 13.67 2.26 2.24
N LEU A 213 13.42 1.76 3.45
CA LEU A 213 12.23 0.96 3.77
C LEU A 213 11.22 1.77 4.58
N LEU A 214 9.96 1.74 4.15
CA LEU A 214 8.81 2.08 4.98
C LEU A 214 8.12 0.78 5.40
N ALA A 215 8.16 0.46 6.69
CA ALA A 215 7.41 -0.64 7.29
C ALA A 215 6.28 -0.06 8.15
N LEU A 216 5.03 -0.37 7.78
CA LEU A 216 3.83 0.11 8.44
C LEU A 216 2.98 -1.07 8.89
N LYS A 217 2.83 -1.22 10.19
CA LYS A 217 1.93 -2.19 10.81
C LYS A 217 0.79 -1.46 11.49
N SER A 218 -0.44 -1.84 11.14
CA SER A 218 -1.65 -1.42 11.84
C SER A 218 -2.34 -2.63 12.47
N ASN A 219 -2.73 -2.52 13.74
CA ASN A 219 -3.49 -3.57 14.43
C ASN A 219 -5.01 -3.50 14.13
N ALA A 220 -5.47 -2.55 13.30
CA ALA A 220 -6.89 -2.43 12.95
C ALA A 220 -7.14 -1.83 11.56
N ARG A 221 -6.81 -0.55 11.34
CA ARG A 221 -7.20 0.14 10.10
C ARG A 221 -6.19 1.19 9.65
N ILE A 222 -5.96 1.21 8.35
CA ILE A 222 -5.29 2.30 7.64
C ILE A 222 -6.29 2.93 6.67
N ASP A 223 -6.50 4.23 6.82
CA ASP A 223 -7.21 5.10 5.90
C ASP A 223 -6.20 6.03 5.22
N ASN A 224 -5.89 5.78 3.94
CA ASN A 224 -5.10 6.70 3.13
C ASN A 224 -6.06 7.55 2.30
N ASP A 225 -6.34 8.76 2.77
CA ASP A 225 -7.31 9.69 2.20
C ASP A 225 -6.89 10.15 0.79
N THR A 226 -7.77 10.88 0.10
CA THR A 226 -7.56 11.33 -1.29
C THR A 226 -6.29 12.14 -1.52
N THR A 227 -5.82 12.89 -0.53
CA THR A 227 -4.55 13.63 -0.56
C THR A 227 -3.38 12.87 0.05
N GLY A 228 -3.67 11.71 0.67
CA GLY A 228 -2.71 10.89 1.36
C GLY A 228 -1.70 10.23 0.43
N SER A 229 -0.44 10.25 0.85
CA SER A 229 0.66 9.58 0.17
C SER A 229 1.45 8.71 1.15
N ILE A 230 1.62 7.43 0.83
CA ILE A 230 2.44 6.48 1.58
C ILE A 230 3.48 5.90 0.61
N GLN A 231 4.75 6.26 0.78
CA GLN A 231 5.81 5.95 -0.19
C GLN A 231 7.07 5.37 0.45
N GLY A 232 7.56 4.24 -0.10
CA GLY A 232 8.88 3.69 0.22
C GLY A 232 9.83 3.75 -0.98
N GLY A 233 11.07 4.21 -0.80
CA GLY A 233 12.00 4.33 -1.93
C GLY A 233 12.59 2.99 -2.38
N LYS A 234 13.19 2.22 -1.47
CA LYS A 234 13.75 0.88 -1.74
C LYS A 234 12.85 -0.28 -1.33
N GLY A 235 11.80 -0.01 -0.57
CA GLY A 235 10.77 -0.97 -0.27
C GLY A 235 9.61 -0.39 0.52
N LEU A 236 8.45 -0.99 0.36
CA LEU A 236 7.26 -0.72 1.17
C LEU A 236 6.71 -2.04 1.72
N GLN A 237 6.44 -2.07 3.02
CA GLN A 237 5.75 -3.17 3.69
C GLN A 237 4.57 -2.62 4.48
N VAL A 238 3.38 -3.14 4.21
CA VAL A 238 2.14 -2.79 4.93
C VAL A 238 1.50 -4.06 5.46
N ASP A 239 1.21 -4.09 6.75
CA ASP A 239 0.48 -5.16 7.44
C ASP A 239 -0.70 -4.52 8.19
N ALA A 240 -1.93 -4.95 7.89
CA ALA A 240 -3.15 -4.40 8.50
C ALA A 240 -4.35 -5.36 8.40
N ASP A 241 -5.35 -5.20 9.27
CA ASP A 241 -6.64 -5.88 9.05
C ASP A 241 -7.41 -5.24 7.90
N VAL A 242 -7.52 -3.90 7.91
CA VAL A 242 -8.24 -3.15 6.87
C VAL A 242 -7.38 -2.01 6.32
N LEU A 243 -7.31 -1.93 4.99
CA LEU A 243 -6.68 -0.83 4.27
C LEU A 243 -7.67 -0.24 3.26
N ASP A 244 -8.06 1.02 3.47
CA ASP A 244 -8.81 1.82 2.52
C ASP A 244 -7.87 2.85 1.89
N ASN A 245 -7.66 2.74 0.58
CA ASN A 245 -6.75 3.59 -0.17
C ASN A 245 -7.50 4.46 -1.18
N ALA A 246 -7.82 5.69 -0.80
CA ALA A 246 -8.26 6.75 -1.71
C ALA A 246 -7.11 7.62 -2.24
N GLY A 247 -5.93 7.54 -1.63
CA GLY A 247 -4.72 8.24 -2.03
C GLY A 247 -3.78 7.40 -2.90
N ILE A 248 -2.49 7.65 -2.72
CA ILE A 248 -1.42 6.90 -3.39
C ILE A 248 -0.65 6.09 -2.35
N ILE A 249 -0.49 4.80 -2.60
CA ILE A 249 0.42 3.92 -1.85
C ILE A 249 1.39 3.30 -2.84
N GLY A 250 2.70 3.43 -2.61
CA GLY A 250 3.63 2.78 -3.51
C GLY A 250 5.10 2.76 -3.12
N SER A 251 5.89 2.14 -3.99
CA SER A 251 7.34 2.11 -3.88
C SER A 251 8.03 2.31 -5.21
N ALA A 252 9.20 2.97 -5.21
CA ALA A 252 10.05 3.00 -6.39
C ALA A 252 10.72 1.62 -6.66
N ALA A 253 10.71 0.71 -5.69
CA ALA A 253 11.15 -0.67 -5.80
C ALA A 253 9.98 -1.63 -5.52
N ASP A 254 10.16 -2.59 -4.61
CA ASP A 254 9.14 -3.59 -4.29
C ASP A 254 8.18 -3.10 -3.20
N ALA A 255 6.90 -3.43 -3.33
CA ALA A 255 5.86 -3.17 -2.33
C ALA A 255 5.13 -4.45 -1.97
N ARG A 256 4.92 -4.68 -0.68
CA ARG A 256 4.16 -5.81 -0.14
C ARG A 256 3.07 -5.32 0.80
N LEU A 257 1.82 -5.62 0.46
CA LEU A 257 0.64 -5.33 1.26
C LEU A 257 0.04 -6.67 1.72
N SER A 258 0.09 -6.94 3.01
CA SER A 258 -0.52 -8.11 3.66
C SER A 258 -1.72 -7.62 4.46
N VAL A 259 -2.91 -7.70 3.89
CA VAL A 259 -4.12 -7.07 4.43
C VAL A 259 -5.33 -8.00 4.37
N ALA A 260 -6.09 -8.13 5.47
CA ALA A 260 -7.29 -8.97 5.46
C ALA A 260 -8.37 -8.43 4.51
N THR A 261 -8.59 -7.11 4.49
CA THR A 261 -9.46 -6.44 3.50
C THR A 261 -8.79 -5.18 2.95
N LEU A 262 -8.53 -5.18 1.65
CA LEU A 262 -7.96 -4.06 0.90
C LEU A 262 -9.02 -3.48 -0.04
N ASP A 263 -9.45 -2.25 0.21
CA ASP A 263 -10.26 -1.46 -0.73
C ASP A 263 -9.37 -0.40 -1.38
N ASN A 264 -8.93 -0.66 -2.61
CA ASN A 264 -8.20 0.32 -3.40
C ASN A 264 -9.17 1.13 -4.26
N ARG A 265 -9.22 2.42 -3.99
CA ARG A 265 -10.10 3.40 -4.65
C ARG A 265 -9.35 4.36 -5.56
N ASN A 266 -8.02 4.31 -5.56
CA ASN A 266 -7.20 5.17 -6.39
C ASN A 266 -5.94 4.47 -6.90
N ARG A 267 -4.79 4.54 -6.21
CA ARG A 267 -3.54 4.02 -6.79
C ARG A 267 -2.68 3.21 -5.83
N LEU A 268 -2.33 2.00 -6.28
CA LEU A 268 -1.24 1.19 -5.75
C LEU A 268 -0.14 1.07 -6.82
N GLU A 269 1.10 1.35 -6.47
CA GLU A 269 2.21 1.28 -7.43
C GLU A 269 3.51 0.70 -6.89
N ALA A 270 4.21 -0.08 -7.71
CA ALA A 270 5.57 -0.54 -7.41
C ALA A 270 6.45 -0.49 -8.67
N GLY A 271 7.64 0.09 -8.57
CA GLY A 271 8.63 0.05 -9.67
C GLY A 271 9.19 -1.37 -9.91
N GLY A 272 9.11 -2.23 -8.90
CA GLY A 272 9.41 -3.65 -8.95
C GLY A 272 8.16 -4.52 -8.84
N THR A 273 8.13 -5.37 -7.84
CA THR A 273 7.00 -6.27 -7.58
C THR A 273 6.01 -5.60 -6.63
N LEU A 274 4.73 -5.55 -7.01
CA LEU A 274 3.63 -5.29 -6.06
C LEU A 274 3.03 -6.64 -5.67
N THR A 275 3.18 -7.00 -4.40
CA THR A 275 2.60 -8.21 -3.81
C THR A 275 1.41 -7.85 -2.95
N LEU A 276 0.22 -8.33 -3.30
CA LEU A 276 -1.01 -8.17 -2.53
C LEU A 276 -1.39 -9.52 -1.91
N GLN A 277 -1.50 -9.58 -0.59
CA GLN A 277 -1.82 -10.80 0.13
C GLN A 277 -2.89 -10.60 1.18
N GLY A 278 -3.69 -11.63 1.44
CA GLY A 278 -4.65 -11.66 2.54
C GLY A 278 -6.03 -12.18 2.14
N GLY A 279 -7.09 -11.51 2.61
CA GLY A 279 -8.46 -12.00 2.44
C GLY A 279 -9.09 -11.50 1.15
N VAL A 280 -9.47 -10.23 1.13
CA VAL A 280 -10.28 -9.65 0.07
C VAL A 280 -9.58 -8.44 -0.54
N LEU A 281 -9.46 -8.42 -1.86
CA LEU A 281 -9.07 -7.26 -2.66
C LEU A 281 -10.28 -6.71 -3.40
N HIS A 282 -10.69 -5.48 -3.08
CA HIS A 282 -11.61 -4.68 -3.88
C HIS A 282 -10.80 -3.64 -4.66
N GLN A 283 -10.81 -3.75 -5.98
CA GLN A 283 -10.28 -2.74 -6.90
C GLN A 283 -11.45 -1.96 -7.48
N GLN A 284 -11.70 -0.76 -6.97
CA GLN A 284 -12.83 0.06 -7.46
C GLN A 284 -12.60 0.56 -8.89
N ALA A 285 -13.68 0.99 -9.54
CA ALA A 285 -13.70 1.36 -10.96
C ALA A 285 -12.63 2.41 -11.37
N ALA A 286 -12.38 3.41 -10.54
CA ALA A 286 -11.37 4.44 -10.82
C ALA A 286 -9.94 4.01 -10.43
N ALA A 287 -9.81 2.87 -9.75
CA ALA A 287 -8.58 2.47 -9.11
C ALA A 287 -7.67 1.66 -10.03
N THR A 288 -6.36 1.82 -9.84
CA THR A 288 -5.31 1.07 -10.54
C THR A 288 -4.32 0.47 -9.55
N ALA A 289 -3.99 -0.81 -9.73
CA ALA A 289 -2.78 -1.42 -9.20
C ALA A 289 -1.80 -1.67 -10.36
N LEU A 290 -0.60 -1.08 -10.27
CA LEU A 290 0.40 -1.11 -11.33
C LEU A 290 1.76 -1.52 -10.78
N ALA A 291 2.40 -2.49 -11.42
CA ALA A 291 3.77 -2.84 -11.09
C ALA A 291 4.51 -3.46 -12.27
N ARG A 292 5.84 -3.56 -12.15
CA ARG A 292 6.62 -4.37 -13.09
C ARG A 292 6.15 -5.82 -13.04
N VAL A 293 6.03 -6.38 -11.85
CA VAL A 293 5.35 -7.66 -11.62
C VAL A 293 4.21 -7.42 -10.64
N LEU A 294 2.99 -7.80 -11.03
CA LEU A 294 1.86 -7.79 -10.11
C LEU A 294 1.58 -9.22 -9.64
N ALA A 295 1.77 -9.45 -8.34
CA ALA A 295 1.51 -10.73 -7.70
C ALA A 295 0.35 -10.55 -6.71
N VAL A 296 -0.74 -11.28 -6.93
CA VAL A 296 -1.94 -11.23 -6.09
C VAL A 296 -2.18 -12.64 -5.54
N ASP A 297 -2.17 -12.80 -4.21
CA ASP A 297 -2.46 -14.06 -3.52
C ASP A 297 -3.42 -13.79 -2.36
N VAL A 298 -4.71 -13.75 -2.68
CA VAL A 298 -5.80 -13.42 -1.75
C VAL A 298 -6.91 -14.47 -1.83
N GLN A 299 -7.89 -14.44 -0.93
CA GLN A 299 -9.04 -15.36 -1.03
C GLN A 299 -10.05 -14.91 -2.09
N LYS A 300 -10.28 -13.60 -2.21
CA LYS A 300 -11.25 -13.02 -3.14
C LYS A 300 -10.73 -11.76 -3.80
N VAL A 301 -10.95 -11.67 -5.10
CA VAL A 301 -10.71 -10.47 -5.90
C VAL A 301 -12.05 -9.99 -6.48
N ILE A 302 -12.40 -8.74 -6.20
CA ILE A 302 -13.44 -7.99 -6.91
C ILE A 302 -12.72 -6.88 -7.67
N ASN A 303 -12.66 -7.00 -9.00
CA ASN A 303 -12.00 -6.02 -9.84
C ASN A 303 -13.01 -5.30 -10.74
N ASP A 304 -13.30 -4.05 -10.39
CA ASP A 304 -14.04 -3.10 -11.23
C ASP A 304 -13.08 -2.10 -11.91
N GLY A 305 -11.87 -1.94 -11.37
CA GLY A 305 -10.83 -1.07 -11.90
C GLY A 305 -9.78 -1.81 -12.75
N ARG A 306 -8.51 -1.45 -12.55
CA ARG A 306 -7.39 -1.99 -13.32
C ARG A 306 -6.35 -2.70 -12.45
N LEU A 307 -6.06 -3.96 -12.79
CA LEU A 307 -4.87 -4.71 -12.35
C LEU A 307 -3.90 -4.81 -13.53
N HIS A 308 -2.70 -4.24 -13.41
CA HIS A 308 -1.74 -4.13 -14.51
C HIS A 308 -0.32 -4.59 -14.11
N GLY A 309 0.10 -5.72 -14.66
CA GLY A 309 1.50 -6.19 -14.62
C GLY A 309 2.24 -5.77 -15.89
N GLN A 310 3.24 -4.90 -15.76
CA GLN A 310 3.99 -4.38 -16.90
C GLN A 310 4.97 -5.41 -17.49
N GLN A 311 5.32 -6.47 -16.76
CA GLN A 311 6.04 -7.61 -17.29
C GLN A 311 5.20 -8.85 -17.04
N ALA A 312 4.92 -9.18 -15.78
CA ALA A 312 4.15 -10.37 -15.44
C ALA A 312 2.94 -10.04 -14.57
N MET A 313 1.89 -10.85 -14.74
CA MET A 313 0.72 -10.93 -13.86
C MET A 313 0.67 -12.35 -13.29
N ASP A 314 0.75 -12.49 -11.98
CA ASP A 314 0.48 -13.74 -11.26
C ASP A 314 -0.68 -13.50 -10.30
N LEU A 315 -1.83 -14.10 -10.59
CA LEU A 315 -3.04 -13.93 -9.81
C LEU A 315 -3.51 -15.29 -9.32
N ARG A 316 -3.40 -15.48 -8.01
CA ARG A 316 -3.90 -16.62 -7.26
C ARG A 316 -5.04 -16.16 -6.35
N THR A 317 -6.23 -16.72 -6.55
CA THR A 317 -7.37 -16.45 -5.66
C THR A 317 -8.30 -17.65 -5.55
N THR A 318 -9.25 -17.64 -4.62
CA THR A 318 -10.35 -18.63 -4.63
C THR A 318 -11.45 -18.13 -5.55
N GLU A 319 -11.91 -16.89 -5.34
CA GLU A 319 -12.93 -16.23 -6.14
C GLU A 319 -12.35 -15.04 -6.90
N LEU A 320 -12.60 -14.97 -8.21
CA LEU A 320 -12.31 -13.80 -9.03
C LEU A 320 -13.59 -13.31 -9.72
N SER A 321 -14.05 -12.12 -9.36
CA SER A 321 -15.07 -11.37 -10.09
C SER A 321 -14.41 -10.21 -10.81
N ASN A 322 -14.46 -10.19 -12.14
CA ASN A 322 -13.86 -9.14 -12.96
C ASN A 322 -14.91 -8.43 -13.81
N SER A 323 -15.17 -7.16 -13.52
CA SER A 323 -15.92 -6.24 -14.38
C SER A 323 -15.02 -5.17 -15.04
N GLY A 324 -13.80 -4.99 -14.51
CA GLY A 324 -12.78 -4.08 -15.01
C GLY A 324 -11.77 -4.74 -15.95
N VAL A 325 -10.50 -4.37 -15.80
CA VAL A 325 -9.39 -4.84 -16.65
C VAL A 325 -8.31 -5.52 -15.82
N ILE A 326 -7.99 -6.75 -16.17
CA ILE A 326 -6.78 -7.46 -15.74
C ILE A 326 -5.89 -7.59 -16.96
N TYR A 327 -4.68 -7.05 -16.89
CA TYR A 327 -3.78 -7.01 -18.03
C TYR A 327 -2.32 -7.26 -17.65
N GLY A 328 -1.66 -8.14 -18.39
CA GLY A 328 -0.21 -8.38 -18.31
C GLY A 328 0.47 -8.17 -19.66
N ARG A 329 1.64 -7.54 -19.68
CA ARG A 329 2.37 -7.34 -20.94
C ARG A 329 3.01 -8.62 -21.46
N ASP A 330 3.76 -9.33 -20.62
CA ASP A 330 4.30 -10.63 -20.98
C ASP A 330 3.34 -11.71 -20.46
N ARG A 331 3.86 -12.88 -20.06
CA ARG A 331 3.03 -13.99 -19.61
C ARG A 331 2.17 -13.62 -18.40
N SER A 332 0.88 -13.93 -18.48
CA SER A 332 -0.09 -13.81 -17.38
C SER A 332 -0.55 -15.19 -16.93
N GLN A 333 -0.54 -15.43 -15.62
CA GLN A 333 -1.03 -16.66 -15.01
C GLN A 333 -2.14 -16.34 -14.03
N LEU A 334 -3.31 -16.97 -14.23
CA LEU A 334 -4.46 -16.85 -13.36
C LEU A 334 -4.80 -18.24 -12.82
N ARG A 335 -4.79 -18.39 -11.50
CA ARG A 335 -5.21 -19.60 -10.80
C ARG A 335 -6.34 -19.28 -9.84
N THR A 336 -7.53 -19.81 -10.11
CA THR A 336 -8.74 -19.57 -9.32
C THR A 336 -9.46 -20.87 -8.98
N THR A 337 -10.47 -20.81 -8.11
CA THR A 337 -11.51 -21.86 -8.03
C THR A 337 -12.71 -21.45 -8.88
N THR A 338 -13.14 -20.20 -8.75
CA THR A 338 -14.18 -19.62 -9.58
C THR A 338 -13.68 -18.34 -10.25
N LEU A 339 -13.91 -18.24 -11.55
CA LEU A 339 -13.66 -17.07 -12.37
C LEU A 339 -14.98 -16.62 -13.00
N ASP A 340 -15.47 -15.45 -12.59
CA ASP A 340 -16.58 -14.76 -13.23
C ASP A 340 -16.05 -13.51 -13.94
N ASN A 341 -16.05 -13.55 -15.27
CA ASN A 341 -15.55 -12.48 -16.11
C ASN A 341 -16.68 -11.80 -16.88
N ALA A 342 -16.90 -10.53 -16.56
CA ALA A 342 -17.78 -9.60 -17.27
C ALA A 342 -17.00 -8.44 -17.92
N GLY A 343 -15.70 -8.33 -17.65
CA GLY A 343 -14.80 -7.31 -18.19
C GLY A 343 -13.71 -7.92 -19.10
N VAL A 344 -12.50 -7.37 -19.02
CA VAL A 344 -11.37 -7.80 -19.85
C VAL A 344 -10.30 -8.48 -19.01
N ILE A 345 -9.87 -9.67 -19.44
CA ILE A 345 -8.63 -10.30 -19.00
C ILE A 345 -7.76 -10.52 -20.24
N ALA A 346 -6.63 -9.84 -20.30
CA ALA A 346 -5.80 -9.83 -21.49
C ALA A 346 -4.30 -9.97 -21.20
N SER A 347 -3.57 -10.50 -22.18
CA SER A 347 -2.11 -10.52 -22.17
C SER A 347 -1.54 -10.23 -23.57
N ASP A 348 -0.51 -9.38 -23.67
CA ASP A 348 0.26 -9.29 -24.93
C ASP A 348 1.21 -10.50 -25.11
N GLY A 349 1.50 -11.20 -24.02
CA GLY A 349 2.16 -12.50 -23.99
C GLY A 349 1.16 -13.66 -23.95
N ALA A 350 1.64 -14.82 -23.51
CA ALA A 350 0.78 -15.98 -23.26
C ALA A 350 -0.12 -15.74 -22.03
N LEU A 351 -1.38 -16.17 -22.13
CA LEU A 351 -2.32 -16.16 -21.01
C LEU A 351 -2.67 -17.59 -20.61
N ASP A 352 -2.38 -17.96 -19.36
CA ASP A 352 -2.74 -19.24 -18.78
C ASP A 352 -3.81 -19.04 -17.71
N VAL A 353 -4.97 -19.68 -17.87
CA VAL A 353 -6.07 -19.64 -16.92
C VAL A 353 -6.34 -21.05 -16.43
N ARG A 354 -6.15 -21.26 -15.12
CA ARG A 354 -6.52 -22.49 -14.42
C ARG A 354 -7.63 -22.19 -13.42
N THR A 355 -8.75 -22.88 -13.52
CA THR A 355 -9.90 -22.68 -12.63
C THR A 355 -10.71 -23.96 -12.47
N ASP A 356 -11.62 -24.04 -11.50
CA ASP A 356 -12.61 -25.12 -11.49
C ASP A 356 -13.81 -24.67 -12.32
N ALA A 357 -14.35 -23.47 -12.07
CA ALA A 357 -15.48 -22.93 -12.82
C ALA A 357 -15.14 -21.60 -13.51
N LEU A 358 -15.12 -21.60 -14.84
CA LEU A 358 -14.97 -20.42 -15.68
C LEU A 358 -16.35 -19.98 -16.22
N HIS A 359 -16.77 -18.78 -15.86
CA HIS A 359 -17.93 -18.10 -16.44
C HIS A 359 -17.46 -16.85 -17.18
N ASN A 360 -17.38 -16.91 -18.51
CA ASN A 360 -17.10 -15.75 -19.34
C ASN A 360 -18.43 -15.22 -19.87
N ARG A 361 -18.96 -14.18 -19.21
CA ARG A 361 -20.30 -13.62 -19.51
C ARG A 361 -20.31 -12.95 -20.88
N ALA A 362 -21.49 -12.58 -21.38
CA ALA A 362 -21.66 -11.97 -22.71
C ALA A 362 -20.82 -10.70 -22.96
N GLY A 363 -20.49 -9.91 -21.92
CA GLY A 363 -19.58 -8.76 -22.01
C GLY A 363 -18.11 -9.09 -21.71
N GLY A 364 -17.82 -10.34 -21.31
CA GLY A 364 -16.51 -10.81 -20.93
C GLY A 364 -15.61 -11.08 -22.13
N ASN A 365 -14.35 -10.70 -21.99
CA ASN A 365 -13.28 -10.97 -22.95
C ASN A 365 -12.08 -11.63 -22.25
N LEU A 366 -11.68 -12.81 -22.73
CA LEU A 366 -10.42 -13.46 -22.40
C LEU A 366 -9.54 -13.45 -23.65
N SER A 367 -8.42 -12.74 -23.65
CA SER A 367 -7.62 -12.59 -24.86
C SER A 367 -6.11 -12.68 -24.66
N SER A 368 -5.41 -13.33 -25.60
CA SER A 368 -3.95 -13.33 -25.67
C SER A 368 -3.46 -12.90 -27.06
N ALA A 369 -2.42 -12.07 -27.11
CA ALA A 369 -1.71 -11.77 -28.36
C ALA A 369 -0.68 -12.86 -28.74
N GLN A 370 -0.52 -13.89 -27.92
CA GLN A 370 0.21 -15.13 -28.20
C GLN A 370 -0.73 -16.33 -27.97
N SER A 371 -0.32 -17.32 -27.17
CA SER A 371 -1.15 -18.49 -26.85
C SER A 371 -2.07 -18.24 -25.67
N LEU A 372 -3.29 -18.78 -25.75
CA LEU A 372 -4.24 -18.84 -24.64
C LEU A 372 -4.45 -20.28 -24.22
N GLN A 373 -4.17 -20.59 -22.95
CA GLN A 373 -4.46 -21.89 -22.36
C GLN A 373 -5.55 -21.76 -21.30
N LEU A 374 -6.63 -22.52 -21.47
CA LEU A 374 -7.71 -22.66 -20.50
C LEU A 374 -7.71 -24.09 -19.96
N ASP A 375 -7.58 -24.25 -18.65
CA ASP A 375 -7.73 -25.53 -17.93
C ASP A 375 -8.78 -25.34 -16.85
N ALA A 376 -9.99 -25.82 -17.12
CA ALA A 376 -11.17 -25.68 -16.27
C ALA A 376 -11.72 -27.06 -15.85
N VAL A 377 -12.61 -27.13 -14.87
CA VAL A 377 -13.54 -28.27 -14.74
C VAL A 377 -14.78 -27.98 -15.59
N THR A 378 -15.38 -26.81 -15.41
CA THR A 378 -16.51 -26.32 -16.23
C THR A 378 -16.15 -25.00 -16.88
N LEU A 379 -16.45 -24.87 -18.18
CA LEU A 379 -16.25 -23.65 -18.96
C LEU A 379 -17.58 -23.24 -19.59
N ASP A 380 -18.25 -22.23 -19.02
CA ASP A 380 -19.37 -21.52 -19.65
C ASP A 380 -18.84 -20.26 -20.34
N ASN A 381 -18.88 -20.26 -21.67
CA ASN A 381 -18.53 -19.10 -22.48
C ASN A 381 -19.76 -18.54 -23.19
N ALA A 382 -20.20 -17.36 -22.76
CA ALA A 382 -21.17 -16.54 -23.46
C ALA A 382 -20.53 -15.29 -24.11
N GLY A 383 -19.28 -14.97 -23.77
CA GLY A 383 -18.52 -13.83 -24.29
C GLY A 383 -17.48 -14.21 -25.35
N ASN A 384 -16.36 -13.49 -25.35
CA ASN A 384 -15.26 -13.73 -26.28
C ASN A 384 -14.08 -14.42 -25.59
N VAL A 385 -13.53 -15.45 -26.23
CA VAL A 385 -12.26 -16.09 -25.92
C VAL A 385 -11.42 -16.08 -27.18
N PHE A 386 -10.32 -15.32 -27.17
CA PHE A 386 -9.52 -15.05 -28.36
C PHE A 386 -8.02 -15.30 -28.13
N ALA A 387 -7.40 -16.07 -29.02
CA ALA A 387 -5.95 -16.17 -29.12
C ALA A 387 -5.47 -15.70 -30.48
N LYS A 388 -4.49 -14.80 -30.53
CA LYS A 388 -3.79 -14.48 -31.79
C LYS A 388 -2.87 -15.62 -32.24
N GLY A 389 -2.39 -16.43 -31.30
CA GLY A 389 -1.66 -17.67 -31.54
C GLY A 389 -2.58 -18.89 -31.41
N ALA A 390 -2.06 -19.95 -30.79
CA ALA A 390 -2.83 -21.15 -30.50
C ALA A 390 -3.77 -20.96 -29.30
N LEU A 391 -4.95 -21.57 -29.36
CA LEU A 391 -5.90 -21.68 -28.25
C LEU A 391 -6.00 -23.14 -27.82
N THR A 392 -5.72 -23.42 -26.55
CA THR A 392 -5.98 -24.74 -25.95
C THR A 392 -7.03 -24.61 -24.88
N ALA A 393 -8.13 -25.36 -25.00
CA ALA A 393 -9.19 -25.42 -23.99
C ALA A 393 -9.37 -26.85 -23.50
N LYS A 394 -9.11 -27.07 -22.21
CA LYS A 394 -9.33 -28.33 -21.52
C LYS A 394 -10.39 -28.15 -20.44
N ALA A 395 -11.42 -28.99 -20.46
CA ALA A 395 -12.41 -29.02 -19.38
C ALA A 395 -13.04 -30.40 -19.21
N ASP A 396 -13.85 -30.59 -18.17
CA ASP A 396 -14.79 -31.71 -18.15
C ASP A 396 -15.99 -31.39 -19.03
N VAL A 397 -16.55 -30.19 -18.87
CA VAL A 397 -17.70 -29.69 -19.61
C VAL A 397 -17.40 -28.31 -20.20
N ILE A 398 -17.72 -28.13 -21.48
CA ILE A 398 -17.70 -26.82 -22.16
C ILE A 398 -19.08 -26.53 -22.72
N ASP A 399 -19.67 -25.42 -22.28
CA ASP A 399 -20.87 -24.82 -22.84
C ASP A 399 -20.46 -23.52 -23.55
N ASN A 400 -20.41 -23.55 -24.88
CA ASN A 400 -20.01 -22.39 -25.68
C ASN A 400 -21.22 -21.79 -26.39
N ARG A 401 -21.70 -20.64 -25.88
CA ARG A 401 -22.73 -19.79 -26.49
C ARG A 401 -22.15 -18.53 -27.15
N GLY A 402 -20.91 -18.18 -26.83
CA GLY A 402 -20.15 -17.06 -27.41
C GLY A 402 -19.11 -17.51 -28.43
N ASP A 403 -17.96 -16.84 -28.45
CA ASP A 403 -16.86 -17.10 -29.38
C ASP A 403 -15.67 -17.76 -28.69
N LEU A 404 -15.19 -18.87 -29.26
CA LEU A 404 -13.91 -19.50 -29.00
C LEU A 404 -13.09 -19.47 -30.30
N TYR A 405 -12.16 -18.52 -30.39
CA TYR A 405 -11.36 -18.31 -31.60
C TYR A 405 -9.87 -18.31 -31.32
N GLY A 406 -9.12 -19.06 -32.12
CA GLY A 406 -7.66 -18.94 -32.19
C GLY A 406 -7.23 -18.68 -33.63
N ALA A 407 -6.45 -17.64 -33.91
CA ALA A 407 -5.93 -17.39 -35.27
C ALA A 407 -4.86 -18.43 -35.69
N GLY A 408 -4.29 -19.14 -34.72
CA GLY A 408 -3.48 -20.35 -34.88
C GLY A 408 -4.31 -21.63 -34.87
N ASP A 409 -3.74 -22.70 -34.31
CA ASP A 409 -4.46 -23.94 -34.03
C ASP A 409 -5.38 -23.78 -32.81
N VAL A 410 -6.50 -24.50 -32.82
CA VAL A 410 -7.43 -24.58 -31.70
C VAL A 410 -7.58 -26.04 -31.29
N ASP A 411 -7.12 -26.36 -30.08
CA ASP A 411 -7.19 -27.68 -29.48
C ASP A 411 -8.17 -27.68 -28.30
N VAL A 412 -9.31 -28.35 -28.48
CA VAL A 412 -10.33 -28.53 -27.45
C VAL A 412 -10.37 -29.98 -26.99
N THR A 413 -10.22 -30.19 -25.68
CA THR A 413 -10.34 -31.51 -25.05
C THR A 413 -11.35 -31.44 -23.92
N VAL A 414 -12.46 -32.18 -24.04
CA VAL A 414 -13.48 -32.29 -22.99
C VAL A 414 -13.55 -33.70 -22.43
N ARG A 415 -13.61 -33.87 -21.10
CA ARG A 415 -13.77 -35.19 -20.49
C ARG A 415 -15.18 -35.75 -20.72
N ASP A 416 -16.20 -34.90 -20.63
CA ASP A 416 -17.60 -35.28 -20.70
C ASP A 416 -18.31 -34.74 -21.94
N SER A 417 -18.56 -33.44 -21.98
CA SER A 417 -19.40 -32.86 -23.03
C SER A 417 -18.90 -31.51 -23.52
N LEU A 418 -19.00 -31.33 -24.82
CA LEU A 418 -18.99 -30.02 -25.47
C LEU A 418 -20.39 -29.77 -26.02
N ASP A 419 -21.05 -28.70 -25.60
CA ASP A 419 -22.21 -28.12 -26.28
C ASP A 419 -21.80 -26.77 -26.89
N ASN A 420 -21.68 -26.75 -28.22
CA ASN A 420 -21.35 -25.56 -28.99
C ASN A 420 -22.60 -25.00 -29.67
N GLN A 421 -23.12 -23.91 -29.14
CA GLN A 421 -24.24 -23.13 -29.69
C GLN A 421 -23.78 -21.82 -30.33
N GLY A 422 -22.57 -21.35 -29.99
CA GLY A 422 -21.91 -20.18 -30.56
C GLY A 422 -20.90 -20.54 -31.65
N SER A 423 -19.72 -19.93 -31.62
CA SER A 423 -18.64 -20.16 -32.59
C SER A 423 -17.44 -20.82 -31.93
N LEU A 424 -16.92 -21.88 -32.54
CA LEU A 424 -15.64 -22.51 -32.21
C LEU A 424 -14.83 -22.67 -33.49
N VAL A 425 -13.88 -21.76 -33.71
CA VAL A 425 -13.19 -21.60 -35.00
C VAL A 425 -11.68 -21.46 -34.82
N ALA A 426 -10.93 -22.17 -35.66
CA ALA A 426 -9.48 -22.03 -35.78
C ALA A 426 -9.09 -21.29 -37.06
N GLY A 427 -8.05 -20.46 -36.99
CA GLY A 427 -7.41 -19.91 -38.17
C GLY A 427 -6.62 -20.98 -38.92
N GLN A 428 -5.98 -21.91 -38.20
CA GLN A 428 -5.30 -23.08 -38.74
C GLN A 428 -6.15 -24.35 -38.55
N THR A 429 -5.70 -25.32 -37.75
CA THR A 429 -6.43 -26.57 -37.52
C THR A 429 -7.33 -26.43 -36.31
N LEU A 430 -8.58 -26.85 -36.46
CA LEU A 430 -9.48 -27.08 -35.34
C LEU A 430 -9.43 -28.56 -34.98
N GLN A 431 -9.12 -28.87 -33.73
CA GLN A 431 -9.16 -30.22 -33.19
C GLN A 431 -10.04 -30.26 -31.93
N VAL A 432 -11.01 -31.17 -31.91
CA VAL A 432 -11.94 -31.33 -30.80
C VAL A 432 -12.01 -32.80 -30.41
N ARG A 433 -11.74 -33.11 -29.14
CA ARG A 433 -11.84 -34.46 -28.56
C ARG A 433 -12.72 -34.48 -27.33
N GLY A 434 -13.53 -35.52 -27.16
CA GLY A 434 -14.19 -35.78 -25.88
C GLY A 434 -15.21 -36.91 -25.90
N ARG A 435 -15.93 -37.13 -24.80
CA ARG A 435 -16.90 -38.23 -24.73
C ARG A 435 -18.14 -37.95 -25.59
N THR A 436 -18.75 -36.78 -25.44
CA THR A 436 -19.88 -36.34 -26.26
C THR A 436 -19.62 -34.95 -26.84
N LEU A 437 -19.83 -34.80 -28.15
CA LEU A 437 -19.64 -33.55 -28.86
C LEU A 437 -20.95 -33.17 -29.55
N ARG A 438 -21.54 -32.05 -29.17
CA ARG A 438 -22.75 -31.49 -29.79
C ARG A 438 -22.43 -30.09 -30.29
N SER A 439 -22.78 -29.82 -31.54
CA SER A 439 -22.67 -28.49 -32.10
C SER A 439 -23.91 -28.12 -32.91
N GLU A 440 -24.65 -27.14 -32.41
CA GLU A 440 -25.73 -26.43 -33.13
C GLU A 440 -25.25 -25.09 -33.68
N GLY A 441 -24.12 -24.58 -33.19
CA GLY A 441 -23.45 -23.40 -33.69
C GLY A 441 -22.46 -23.69 -34.81
N GLU A 442 -21.39 -22.90 -34.87
CA GLU A 442 -20.32 -23.02 -35.86
C GLU A 442 -19.12 -23.79 -35.31
N LEU A 443 -18.66 -24.77 -36.08
CA LEU A 443 -17.33 -25.37 -35.96
C LEU A 443 -16.56 -25.07 -37.24
N GLY A 444 -15.32 -24.59 -37.14
CA GLY A 444 -14.59 -24.41 -38.39
C GLY A 444 -13.10 -24.16 -38.34
N SER A 445 -12.51 -24.23 -39.54
CA SER A 445 -11.17 -23.80 -39.84
C SER A 445 -11.14 -22.81 -41.02
N GLU A 446 -10.35 -21.75 -40.91
CA GLU A 446 -10.19 -20.77 -41.99
C GLU A 446 -9.23 -21.26 -43.08
N ARG A 447 -8.12 -21.91 -42.68
CA ARG A 447 -7.06 -22.37 -43.60
C ARG A 447 -6.68 -23.84 -43.43
N GLY A 448 -6.92 -24.44 -42.25
CA GLY A 448 -6.48 -25.80 -41.94
C GLY A 448 -7.58 -26.86 -41.94
N ASN A 449 -7.33 -27.95 -41.23
CA ASN A 449 -8.25 -29.08 -41.11
C ASN A 449 -9.24 -28.88 -39.97
N VAL A 450 -10.35 -29.60 -40.00
CA VAL A 450 -11.23 -29.80 -38.85
C VAL A 450 -11.16 -31.27 -38.46
N GLN A 451 -10.79 -31.57 -37.22
CA GLN A 451 -10.64 -32.92 -36.69
C GLN A 451 -11.50 -33.10 -35.46
N LEU A 452 -12.55 -33.91 -35.56
CA LEU A 452 -13.51 -34.15 -34.48
C LEU A 452 -13.43 -35.62 -34.07
N SER A 453 -13.25 -35.89 -32.79
CA SER A 453 -13.22 -37.25 -32.24
C SER A 453 -14.09 -37.34 -31.00
N SER A 454 -15.12 -38.19 -31.04
CA SER A 454 -15.95 -38.50 -29.88
C SER A 454 -15.87 -39.97 -29.48
N ASP A 455 -15.89 -40.26 -28.18
CA ASP A 455 -15.95 -41.65 -27.69
C ASP A 455 -17.37 -42.22 -27.76
N GLN A 456 -18.41 -41.38 -27.69
CA GLN A 456 -19.81 -41.78 -27.72
C GLN A 456 -20.58 -41.10 -28.87
N ALA A 457 -21.02 -39.86 -28.69
CA ALA A 457 -21.90 -39.20 -29.65
C ALA A 457 -21.22 -37.97 -30.26
N LEU A 458 -21.34 -37.83 -31.59
CA LEU A 458 -20.98 -36.64 -32.34
C LEU A 458 -22.22 -36.12 -33.08
N VAL A 459 -22.76 -34.99 -32.65
CA VAL A 459 -23.94 -34.33 -33.23
C VAL A 459 -23.50 -33.03 -33.91
N LEU A 460 -23.69 -32.96 -35.22
CA LEU A 460 -23.38 -31.81 -36.08
C LEU A 460 -24.68 -31.25 -36.67
N GLY A 461 -25.42 -30.49 -35.86
CA GLY A 461 -26.67 -29.84 -36.23
C GLY A 461 -26.51 -28.42 -36.81
N GLY A 462 -25.40 -27.77 -36.50
CA GLY A 462 -25.09 -26.41 -36.94
C GLY A 462 -24.32 -26.32 -38.26
N ARG A 463 -23.32 -25.44 -38.31
CA ARG A 463 -22.46 -25.24 -39.48
C ARG A 463 -21.05 -25.76 -39.22
N THR A 464 -20.57 -26.68 -40.04
CA THR A 464 -19.19 -27.16 -40.00
C THR A 464 -18.44 -26.70 -41.25
N LEU A 465 -17.39 -25.90 -41.08
CA LEU A 465 -16.56 -25.36 -42.16
C LEU A 465 -15.14 -25.93 -42.10
N ALA A 466 -14.72 -26.68 -43.11
CA ALA A 466 -13.32 -27.07 -43.22
C ALA A 466 -12.69 -26.45 -44.48
N ALA A 467 -11.62 -25.68 -44.32
CA ALA A 467 -10.85 -25.18 -45.47
C ALA A 467 -10.03 -26.30 -46.13
N GLY A 468 -9.40 -27.13 -45.29
CA GLY A 468 -8.73 -28.38 -45.66
C GLY A 468 -9.66 -29.58 -45.57
N THR A 469 -9.23 -30.62 -44.86
CA THR A 469 -9.99 -31.85 -44.66
C THR A 469 -10.83 -31.77 -43.39
N LEU A 470 -12.09 -32.22 -43.47
CA LEU A 470 -12.89 -32.58 -42.31
C LEU A 470 -12.69 -34.06 -42.01
N THR A 471 -12.20 -34.37 -40.81
CA THR A 471 -12.17 -35.74 -40.26
C THR A 471 -13.09 -35.79 -39.06
N ALA A 472 -14.07 -36.70 -39.08
CA ALA A 472 -15.01 -36.90 -37.98
C ALA A 472 -15.00 -38.38 -37.58
N HIS A 473 -14.70 -38.65 -36.32
CA HIS A 473 -14.73 -39.98 -35.72
C HIS A 473 -15.70 -39.99 -34.54
N ALA A 474 -16.56 -41.00 -34.49
CA ALA A 474 -17.45 -41.24 -33.37
C ALA A 474 -17.36 -42.71 -32.97
N GLY A 475 -17.09 -42.97 -31.69
CA GLY A 475 -17.10 -44.32 -31.12
C GLY A 475 -18.51 -44.91 -31.02
N GLY A 476 -19.54 -44.05 -31.04
CA GLY A 476 -20.96 -44.41 -31.10
C GLY A 476 -21.68 -43.72 -32.27
N SER A 477 -22.70 -42.90 -32.00
CA SER A 477 -23.51 -42.27 -33.05
C SER A 477 -22.84 -41.03 -33.65
N LEU A 478 -22.89 -40.92 -34.98
CA LEU A 478 -22.60 -39.70 -35.72
C LEU A 478 -23.89 -39.22 -36.36
N GLU A 479 -24.42 -38.09 -35.87
CA GLU A 479 -25.61 -37.45 -36.41
C GLU A 479 -25.23 -36.15 -37.11
N GLN A 480 -25.45 -36.09 -38.41
CA GLN A 480 -25.17 -34.91 -39.24
C GLN A 480 -26.50 -34.43 -39.84
N SER A 481 -27.03 -33.35 -39.29
CA SER A 481 -28.28 -32.71 -39.74
C SER A 481 -28.07 -31.27 -40.21
N GLY A 482 -26.94 -30.67 -39.84
CA GLY A 482 -26.55 -29.31 -40.21
C GLY A 482 -25.95 -29.16 -41.61
N LYS A 483 -25.19 -28.08 -41.81
CA LYS A 483 -24.47 -27.80 -43.06
C LYS A 483 -22.99 -28.12 -42.91
N VAL A 484 -22.48 -29.05 -43.70
CA VAL A 484 -21.04 -29.30 -43.85
C VAL A 484 -20.58 -28.65 -45.14
N LEU A 485 -19.68 -27.67 -45.04
CA LEU A 485 -19.21 -26.88 -46.17
C LEU A 485 -17.69 -26.87 -46.23
N ARG A 486 -17.17 -26.78 -47.44
CA ARG A 486 -15.78 -26.39 -47.65
C ARG A 486 -15.66 -24.89 -47.49
N SER A 487 -14.78 -24.41 -46.62
CA SER A 487 -14.46 -22.98 -46.54
C SER A 487 -13.82 -22.57 -47.86
N ARG A 488 -14.52 -21.73 -48.64
CA ARG A 488 -13.89 -21.06 -49.78
C ARG A 488 -13.16 -19.86 -49.19
N ALA A 489 -11.83 -19.88 -49.24
CA ALA A 489 -11.06 -18.66 -49.05
C ALA A 489 -11.67 -17.59 -49.95
N SER A 490 -12.25 -16.55 -49.35
CA SER A 490 -12.70 -15.38 -50.09
C SER A 490 -11.47 -14.83 -50.81
N CYS A 491 -11.41 -14.99 -52.13
CA CYS A 491 -10.52 -14.23 -52.97
C CYS A 491 -10.74 -12.74 -52.65
N CYS A 492 -9.73 -12.08 -52.10
CA CYS A 492 -9.72 -10.65 -51.92
C CYS A 492 -9.74 -9.97 -53.31
N PRO A 493 -10.59 -8.96 -53.58
CA PRO A 493 -10.19 -7.93 -54.52
C PRO A 493 -9.10 -7.07 -53.86
N PRO A 494 -8.12 -6.55 -54.61
CA PRO A 494 -7.09 -5.69 -54.05
C PRO A 494 -7.72 -4.38 -53.56
N MET A 495 -7.37 -3.92 -52.35
CA MET A 495 -7.64 -2.53 -51.98
C MET A 495 -6.65 -1.61 -52.73
N PRO A 496 -7.11 -0.48 -53.28
CA PRO A 496 -6.24 0.53 -53.86
C PRO A 496 -5.43 1.26 -52.77
N ALA A 497 -4.29 1.80 -53.21
CA ALA A 497 -3.15 2.31 -52.44
C ALA A 497 -3.44 3.31 -51.33
#